data_AF-G1VMN8-F1
#
_entry.id   AF-G1VMN8-F1
#
_cell.length_a   1.000
_cell.length_b   1.000
_cell.length_c   1.000
_cell.angle_alpha   90.00
_cell.angle_beta   90.00
_cell.angle_gamma   90.00
#
_symmetry.space_group_name_H-M   'P 1'
#
loop_
_entity.id
_entity.type
_entity.pdbx_description
1 polymer ?
#
loop_
_entity_poly.entity_id
_entity_poly.type
_entity_poly.pdbx_seq_one_letter_code
_entity_poly.pdbx_strand_id
1 'polypeptide(L)'
;MVKVYVKVDSDSLITEVNSEIFMESIDGYALIDEGEGDRFTHAQGNYLESGLMDEQGRYNYRLLDGNAVLLTEEEKQELFPPIEPELSEQERFNAAVLLELAKLKAGDAV
;
A
#
# COMPACT_ATOMS: atom_id res chain seq x y z
N MET A 1 -1.02 -18.06 -25.88
CA MET A 1 -1.21 -17.70 -24.46
C MET A 1 -0.22 -16.60 -24.12
N VAL A 2 -0.69 -15.55 -23.46
CA VAL A 2 0.06 -14.40 -22.97
C VAL A 2 0.41 -14.66 -21.51
N LYS A 3 1.67 -14.47 -21.16
CA LYS A 3 2.18 -14.63 -19.79
C LYS A 3 1.99 -13.37 -18.96
N VAL A 4 1.67 -13.57 -17.69
CA VAL A 4 1.50 -12.51 -16.69
C VAL A 4 2.58 -12.62 -15.63
N TYR A 5 3.24 -11.50 -15.39
CA TYR A 5 4.36 -11.38 -14.47
C TYR A 5 4.03 -10.36 -13.39
N VAL A 6 4.56 -10.59 -12.19
CA VAL A 6 4.49 -9.64 -11.09
C VAL A 6 5.87 -9.33 -10.54
N LYS A 7 6.02 -8.12 -10.02
CA LYS A 7 7.17 -7.74 -9.21
C LYS A 7 6.72 -7.61 -7.77
N VAL A 8 7.59 -8.02 -6.86
CA VAL A 8 7.32 -7.97 -5.43
C VAL A 8 8.38 -7.18 -4.68
N ASP A 9 7.98 -6.59 -3.55
CA ASP A 9 8.91 -5.97 -2.60
C ASP A 9 9.44 -6.98 -1.56
N SER A 10 10.12 -6.48 -0.54
CA SER A 10 10.68 -7.29 0.55
C SER A 10 9.63 -8.04 1.38
N ASP A 11 8.39 -7.55 1.40
CA ASP A 11 7.28 -8.12 2.16
C ASP A 11 6.39 -9.01 1.28
N SER A 12 6.88 -9.35 0.07
CA SER A 12 6.19 -10.12 -0.95
C SER A 12 4.91 -9.45 -1.47
N LEU A 13 4.76 -8.13 -1.28
CA LEU A 13 3.63 -7.38 -1.82
C LEU A 13 3.81 -7.21 -3.32
N ILE A 14 2.74 -7.43 -4.08
CA ILE A 14 2.77 -7.24 -5.53
C ILE A 14 2.74 -5.74 -5.79
N THR A 15 3.87 -5.20 -6.23
CA THR A 15 4.02 -3.77 -6.53
C THR A 15 3.77 -3.43 -7.99
N GLU A 16 3.85 -4.43 -8.87
CA GLU A 16 3.61 -4.29 -10.30
C GLU A 16 3.01 -5.59 -10.85
N VAL A 17 2.08 -5.48 -11.79
CA VAL A 17 1.55 -6.61 -12.58
C VAL A 17 1.54 -6.21 -14.05
N ASN A 18 2.18 -7.02 -14.90
CA ASN A 18 2.36 -6.74 -16.31
C ASN A 18 2.17 -8.02 -17.15
N SER A 19 1.83 -7.83 -18.42
CA SER A 19 1.85 -8.91 -19.40
C SER A 19 3.16 -8.88 -20.18
N GLU A 20 3.61 -10.04 -20.66
CA GLU A 20 4.84 -10.14 -21.46
C GLU A 20 4.83 -9.27 -22.72
N ILE A 21 3.65 -8.89 -23.20
CA ILE A 21 3.45 -8.05 -24.39
C ILE A 21 4.02 -6.64 -24.19
N PHE A 22 3.96 -6.11 -22.97
CA PHE A 22 4.34 -4.73 -22.66
C PHE A 22 5.70 -4.63 -21.93
N MET A 23 6.40 -5.75 -21.75
CA MET A 23 7.65 -5.81 -21.01
C MET A 23 8.86 -5.87 -21.94
N GLU A 24 9.85 -5.01 -21.69
CA GLU A 24 11.15 -5.07 -22.38
C GLU A 24 12.10 -6.11 -21.76
N SER A 25 11.94 -6.38 -20.46
CA SER A 25 12.67 -7.42 -19.70
C SER A 25 11.78 -7.99 -18.59
N ILE A 26 12.05 -9.23 -18.21
CA ILE A 26 11.42 -9.93 -17.08
C ILE A 26 12.30 -9.95 -15.82
N ASP A 27 13.45 -9.28 -15.84
CA ASP A 27 14.38 -9.27 -14.72
C ASP A 27 13.72 -8.71 -13.45
N GLY A 28 13.76 -9.48 -12.38
CA GLY A 28 13.13 -9.13 -11.10
C GLY A 28 11.62 -9.38 -11.05
N TYR A 29 11.02 -9.96 -12.08
CA TYR A 29 9.62 -10.39 -12.08
C TYR A 29 9.48 -11.91 -11.92
N ALA A 30 8.37 -12.34 -11.30
CA ALA A 30 7.94 -13.72 -11.21
C ALA A 30 6.77 -13.97 -12.19
N LEU A 31 6.85 -15.06 -12.96
CA LEU A 31 5.72 -15.56 -13.76
C LEU A 31 4.66 -16.12 -12.79
N ILE A 32 3.41 -15.69 -12.94
CA ILE A 32 2.32 -16.15 -12.07
C ILE A 32 1.19 -16.86 -12.82
N ASP A 33 1.01 -16.59 -14.12
CA ASP A 33 -0.05 -17.21 -14.91
C ASP A 33 0.20 -17.05 -16.42
N GLU A 34 -0.52 -17.82 -17.24
CA GLU A 34 -0.56 -17.68 -18.69
C GLU A 34 -1.95 -18.01 -19.25
N GLY A 35 -2.41 -17.26 -20.24
CA GLY A 35 -3.77 -17.45 -20.76
C GLY A 35 -4.10 -16.61 -21.98
N GLU A 36 -5.39 -16.46 -22.27
CA GLU A 36 -5.86 -15.75 -23.46
C GLU A 36 -6.91 -14.68 -23.11
N GLY A 37 -7.01 -13.67 -23.98
CA GLY A 37 -7.99 -12.59 -23.84
C GLY A 37 -7.48 -11.39 -23.05
N ASP A 38 -8.38 -10.43 -22.88
CA ASP A 38 -8.08 -9.08 -22.41
C ASP A 38 -7.50 -9.04 -20.98
N ARG A 39 -7.90 -10.02 -20.14
CA ARG A 39 -7.36 -10.22 -18.79
C ARG A 39 -5.86 -10.45 -18.78
N PHE A 40 -5.34 -11.23 -19.73
CA PHE A 40 -3.92 -11.56 -19.82
C PHE A 40 -3.15 -10.54 -20.65
N THR A 41 -3.74 -10.05 -21.74
CA THR A 41 -3.12 -9.03 -22.59
C THR A 41 -2.92 -7.72 -21.83
N HIS A 42 -3.96 -7.20 -21.17
CA HIS A 42 -3.93 -5.93 -20.43
C HIS A 42 -3.89 -6.16 -18.91
N ALA A 43 -2.96 -7.02 -18.48
CA ALA A 43 -2.91 -7.50 -17.10
C ALA A 43 -2.83 -6.38 -16.04
N GLN A 44 -2.14 -5.27 -16.34
CA GLN A 44 -2.00 -4.12 -15.46
C GLN A 44 -3.35 -3.57 -14.96
N GLY A 45 -4.37 -3.54 -15.84
CA GLY A 45 -5.71 -3.05 -15.53
C GLY A 45 -6.74 -4.14 -15.26
N ASN A 46 -6.53 -5.36 -15.78
CA ASN A 46 -7.59 -6.35 -15.88
C ASN A 46 -7.32 -7.67 -15.14
N TYR A 47 -6.08 -7.92 -14.70
CA TYR A 47 -5.72 -9.21 -14.11
C TYR A 47 -6.13 -9.34 -12.64
N LEU A 48 -5.93 -8.28 -11.86
CA LEU A 48 -6.26 -8.24 -10.44
C LEU A 48 -7.68 -7.66 -10.26
N GLU A 49 -8.61 -8.46 -9.74
CA GLU A 49 -10.03 -8.09 -9.64
C GLU A 49 -10.28 -6.85 -8.76
N SER A 50 -9.52 -6.69 -7.69
CA SER A 50 -9.58 -5.52 -6.80
C SER A 50 -8.64 -4.39 -7.23
N GLY A 51 -7.97 -4.52 -8.37
CA GLY A 51 -6.89 -3.62 -8.80
C GLY A 51 -5.62 -3.77 -7.96
N LEU A 52 -4.51 -3.19 -8.43
CA LEU A 52 -3.20 -3.28 -7.77
C LEU A 52 -3.20 -2.63 -6.37
N MET A 53 -3.84 -1.47 -6.26
CA MET A 53 -3.95 -0.69 -5.03
C MET A 53 -5.42 -0.34 -4.75
N ASP A 54 -5.74 -0.12 -3.48
CA ASP A 54 -7.02 0.47 -3.08
C ASP A 54 -7.03 2.00 -3.19
N GLU A 55 -8.16 2.61 -2.84
CA GLU A 55 -8.37 4.07 -2.90
C GLU A 55 -7.43 4.86 -1.98
N GLN A 56 -6.81 4.22 -0.99
CA GLN A 56 -5.84 4.81 -0.07
C GLN A 56 -4.40 4.63 -0.55
N GLY A 57 -4.18 3.99 -1.71
CA GLY A 57 -2.86 3.72 -2.27
C GLY A 57 -2.15 2.54 -1.61
N ARG A 58 -2.87 1.67 -0.88
CA ARG A 58 -2.31 0.46 -0.26
C ARG A 58 -2.39 -0.69 -1.24
N TYR A 59 -1.32 -1.48 -1.38
CA TYR A 59 -1.33 -2.66 -2.25
C TYR A 59 -2.40 -3.67 -1.79
N ASN A 60 -3.08 -4.30 -2.75
CA ASN A 60 -4.16 -5.24 -2.47
C ASN A 60 -3.69 -6.69 -2.36
N TYR A 61 -2.55 -7.05 -2.96
CA TYR A 61 -2.15 -8.45 -3.13
C TYR A 61 -0.72 -8.70 -2.65
N ARG A 62 -0.50 -9.90 -2.13
CA ARG A 62 0.83 -10.48 -1.94
C ARG A 62 1.02 -11.68 -2.86
N LEU A 63 2.26 -12.02 -3.16
CA LEU A 63 2.60 -13.25 -3.83
C LEU A 63 2.79 -14.37 -2.79
N LEU A 64 1.98 -15.42 -2.89
CA LEU A 64 2.09 -16.62 -2.05
C LEU A 64 2.00 -17.86 -2.93
N ASP A 65 3.01 -18.73 -2.86
CA ASP A 65 3.09 -19.97 -3.64
C ASP A 65 2.86 -19.77 -5.15
N GLY A 66 3.40 -18.67 -5.70
CA GLY A 66 3.26 -18.31 -7.11
C GLY A 66 1.91 -17.69 -7.50
N ASN A 67 1.00 -17.48 -6.54
CA ASN A 67 -0.32 -16.93 -6.78
C ASN A 67 -0.49 -15.54 -6.14
N ALA A 68 -1.24 -14.66 -6.79
CA ALA A 68 -1.65 -13.39 -6.22
C ALA A 68 -2.78 -13.64 -5.19
N VAL A 69 -2.50 -13.41 -3.91
CA VAL A 69 -3.44 -13.59 -2.81
C VAL A 69 -3.85 -12.22 -2.28
N LEU A 70 -5.16 -11.98 -2.20
CA LEU A 70 -5.74 -10.74 -1.69
C LEU A 70 -5.43 -10.60 -0.19
N LEU A 71 -4.98 -9.42 0.21
CA LEU A 71 -4.77 -9.04 1.59
C LEU A 71 -6.11 -8.73 2.26
N THR A 72 -6.27 -9.21 3.49
CA THR A 72 -7.34 -8.76 4.38
C THR A 72 -7.13 -7.31 4.81
N GLU A 73 -8.19 -6.66 5.27
CA GLU A 73 -8.06 -5.28 5.78
C GLU A 73 -7.21 -5.21 7.04
N GLU A 74 -7.23 -6.25 7.89
CA GLU A 74 -6.36 -6.38 9.06
C GLU A 74 -4.88 -6.41 8.64
N GLU A 75 -4.52 -7.24 7.66
CA GLU A 75 -3.14 -7.31 7.15
C GLU A 75 -2.70 -5.99 6.52
N LYS A 76 -3.59 -5.30 5.80
CA LYS A 76 -3.29 -3.97 5.25
C LYS A 76 -3.10 -2.93 6.34
N GLN A 77 -3.84 -2.99 7.45
CA GLN A 77 -3.64 -2.05 8.57
C GLN A 77 -2.27 -2.26 9.23
N GLU A 78 -1.80 -3.50 9.32
CA GLU A 78 -0.47 -3.81 9.85
C GLU A 78 0.66 -3.35 8.91
N LEU A 79 0.50 -3.57 7.61
CA LEU A 79 1.50 -3.22 6.59
C LEU A 79 1.53 -1.72 6.24
N PHE A 80 0.38 -1.07 6.27
CA PHE A 80 0.18 0.33 5.93
C PHE A 80 -0.47 1.04 7.11
N PRO A 81 0.27 1.22 8.23
CA PRO A 81 -0.28 1.88 9.40
C PRO A 81 -0.69 3.31 9.03
N PRO A 82 -1.80 3.80 9.60
CA PRO A 82 -2.22 5.18 9.38
C PRO A 82 -1.09 6.12 9.80
N ILE A 83 -0.77 7.08 8.94
CA ILE A 83 0.18 8.13 9.27
C ILE A 83 -0.49 8.99 10.34
N GLU A 84 0.02 8.93 11.57
CA GLU A 84 -0.43 9.85 12.62
C GLU A 84 -0.10 11.27 12.17
N PRO A 85 -1.09 12.19 12.16
CA PRO A 85 -0.82 13.57 11.80
C PRO A 85 0.12 14.17 12.84
N GLU A 86 1.37 14.44 12.45
CA GLU A 86 2.26 15.23 13.28
C GLU A 86 1.70 16.66 13.40
N LEU A 87 1.56 17.15 14.64
CA LEU A 87 1.26 18.55 14.89
C LEU A 87 2.32 19.42 14.19
N SER A 88 1.87 20.42 13.43
CA SER A 88 2.77 21.43 12.89
C SER A 88 3.55 22.14 14.01
N GLU A 89 4.69 22.76 13.68
CA GLU A 89 5.45 23.55 14.67
C GLU A 89 4.60 24.59 15.40
N GLN A 90 3.68 25.24 14.68
CA GLN A 90 2.78 26.23 15.24
C GLN A 90 1.76 25.60 16.21
N GLU A 91 1.19 24.45 15.85
CA GLU A 91 0.26 23.72 16.74
C GLU A 91 0.96 23.19 17.99
N ARG A 92 2.20 22.70 17.85
CA ARG A 92 3.03 22.29 19.00
C ARG A 92 3.30 23.46 19.93
N PHE A 93 3.64 24.63 19.38
CA PHE A 93 3.85 25.84 20.16
C PHE A 93 2.56 26.28 20.88
N ASN A 94 1.44 26.33 20.16
CA ASN A 94 0.15 26.72 20.72
C ASN A 94 -0.29 25.76 21.86
N ALA A 95 -0.12 24.45 21.66
CA ALA A 95 -0.42 23.45 22.68
C ALA A 95 0.46 23.62 23.93
N ALA A 96 1.76 23.89 23.75
CA ALA A 96 2.68 24.13 24.86
C ALA A 96 2.30 25.39 25.67
N VAL A 97 1.94 26.48 24.98
CA VAL A 97 1.49 27.72 25.63
C VAL A 97 0.19 27.49 26.41
N LEU A 98 -0.79 26.80 25.83
CA LEU A 98 -2.05 26.48 26.51
C LEU A 98 -1.83 25.63 27.77
N LEU A 99 -0.93 24.65 27.70
CA LEU A 99 -0.59 23.81 28.83
C LEU A 99 0.05 24.62 29.97
N GLU A 100 0.95 25.54 29.65
CA GLU A 100 1.59 26.41 30.64
C GLU A 100 0.59 27.39 31.28
N LEU A 101 -0.30 27.98 30.48
CA LEU A 101 -1.39 28.82 30.98
C LEU A 101 -2.34 28.04 31.91
N ALA A 102 -2.62 26.77 31.60
CA ALA A 102 -3.46 25.91 32.43
C ALA A 102 -2.80 25.58 33.78
N LYS A 103 -1.49 25.30 33.79
CA LYS A 103 -0.73 25.08 35.04
C LYS A 103 -0.71 26.31 35.93
N LEU A 104 -0.51 27.49 35.36
CA LEU A 104 -0.53 28.75 36.10
C LEU A 104 -1.91 29.00 36.72
N LYS A 105 -2.99 28.82 35.94
CA LYS A 105 -4.37 28.96 36.45
C LYS A 105 -4.74 27.92 37.51
N ALA A 106 -4.18 26.71 37.45
CA ALA A 106 -4.40 25.66 38.44
C ALA A 106 -3.57 25.85 39.72
N GLY A 107 -2.41 26.51 39.61
CA GLY A 107 -1.53 26.82 40.74
C GLY A 107 -2.03 27.95 41.64
N ASP A 108 -2.88 28.83 41.13
CA ASP A 108 -3.47 29.97 41.86
C ASP A 108 -4.72 29.62 42.69
N ALA A 109 -5.11 28.33 42.75
CA ALA A 109 -6.33 27.86 43.40
C ALA A 109 -6.16 27.41 44.88
N VAL A 110 -5.10 27.85 45.58
CA VAL A 110 -4.85 27.53 47.01
C VAL A 110 -4.81 28.79 47.87
#